data_AF-A0AAN6YIY7-F1
#
_entry.id   AF-A0AAN6YIY7-F1
#
_cell.length_a   1.000
_cell.length_b   1.000
_cell.length_c   1.000
_cell.angle_alpha   90.00
_cell.angle_beta   90.00
_cell.angle_gamma   90.00
#
_symmetry.space_group_name_H-M   'P 1'
#
loop_
_entity.id
_entity.type
_entity.pdbx_description
1 polymer ?
#
loop_
_entity_poly.entity_id
_entity_poly.type
_entity_poly.pdbx_seq_one_letter_code
_entity_poly.pdbx_strand_id
1 'polypeptide(L)'
;MFFDTSHNSPQAVFKNIYTAFLETATKMWAYARCLPKANKPSMAVVQDTLKSLVDVAYLLLTSRSRKMRYPGYVCVVGKRQVAWLVMSAFREVLGRKQAGYGAVVDWIRSELLKLEMEGVHLDGKSDGKKTKMERRSGGNELAVLRRVVNEAGRGKYRGGT
;
A
#
# COMPACT_ATOMS: atom_id res chain seq x y z
N MET A 1 10.63 14.39 0.40
CA MET A 1 10.37 15.00 1.72
C MET A 1 9.02 14.58 2.33
N PHE A 2 7.95 14.41 1.53
CA PHE A 2 6.58 14.08 2.01
C PHE A 2 6.38 12.78 2.81
N PHE A 3 7.37 11.88 2.82
CA PHE A 3 7.31 10.61 3.56
C PHE A 3 8.13 10.64 4.85
N ASP A 4 8.73 11.79 5.16
CA ASP A 4 9.62 11.97 6.29
C ASP A 4 8.81 12.23 7.56
N THR A 5 8.83 11.28 8.50
CA THR A 5 8.15 11.36 9.79
C THR A 5 8.83 12.32 10.77
N SER A 6 10.03 12.84 10.46
CA SER A 6 10.64 13.90 11.26
C SER A 6 9.99 15.26 11.03
N HIS A 7 9.44 15.47 9.81
CA HIS A 7 8.83 16.73 9.39
C HIS A 7 7.31 16.64 9.19
N ASN A 8 6.75 15.42 9.19
CA ASN A 8 5.34 15.18 8.94
C ASN A 8 4.77 14.24 10.00
N SER A 9 3.51 14.45 10.38
CA SER A 9 2.82 13.49 11.24
C SER A 9 2.70 12.12 10.56
N PRO A 10 2.67 11.00 11.31
CA PRO A 10 2.49 9.67 10.72
C PRO A 10 1.24 9.57 9.83
N GLN A 11 0.15 10.24 10.22
CA GLN A 11 -1.09 10.31 9.44
C GLN A 11 -0.87 10.98 8.08
N ALA A 12 -0.16 12.11 8.06
CA ALA A 12 0.17 12.81 6.82
C ALA A 12 1.08 11.96 5.92
N VAL A 13 2.07 11.27 6.50
CA VAL A 13 2.93 10.34 5.76
C VAL A 13 2.12 9.20 5.13
N PHE A 14 1.23 8.55 5.89
CA PHE A 14 0.36 7.51 5.35
C PHE A 14 -0.56 8.03 4.25
N LYS A 15 -1.12 9.23 4.40
CA LYS A 15 -1.95 9.87 3.38
C LYS A 15 -1.17 10.13 2.10
N ASN A 16 0.06 10.64 2.22
CA ASN A 16 0.94 10.91 1.09
C ASN A 16 1.32 9.61 0.37
N ILE A 17 1.64 8.55 1.11
CA ILE A 17 1.94 7.23 0.54
C ILE A 17 0.72 6.66 -0.18
N TYR A 18 -0.46 6.68 0.46
CA TYR A 18 -1.72 6.21 -0.15
C TYR A 18 -2.04 6.96 -1.45
N THR A 19 -1.92 8.29 -1.43
CA THR A 19 -2.19 9.13 -2.60
C THR A 19 -1.22 8.82 -3.75
N ALA A 20 0.07 8.63 -3.46
CA ALA A 20 1.06 8.22 -4.45
C ALA A 20 0.72 6.85 -5.07
N PHE A 21 0.17 5.91 -4.28
CA PHE A 21 -0.29 4.63 -4.81
C PHE A 21 -1.59 4.73 -5.59
N LEU A 22 -2.53 5.62 -5.26
CA LEU A 22 -3.71 5.89 -6.08
C LEU A 22 -3.30 6.38 -7.47
N GLU A 23 -2.33 7.30 -7.55
CA GLU A 23 -1.79 7.76 -8.83
C GLU A 23 -1.10 6.63 -9.59
N THR A 24 -0.31 5.81 -8.90
CA THR A 24 0.36 4.64 -9.49
C THR A 24 -0.66 3.65 -10.06
N ALA A 25 -1.71 3.33 -9.31
CA ALA A 25 -2.77 2.42 -9.74
C ALA A 25 -3.54 2.99 -10.94
N THR A 26 -3.83 4.29 -10.93
CA THR A 26 -4.48 5.00 -12.05
C THR A 26 -3.63 4.93 -13.31
N LYS A 27 -2.32 5.20 -13.20
CA LYS A 27 -1.37 5.12 -14.32
C LYS A 27 -1.24 3.69 -14.85
N MET A 28 -1.15 2.69 -13.97
CA MET A 28 -1.10 1.28 -14.38
C MET A 28 -2.35 0.89 -15.16
N TRP A 29 -3.54 1.22 -14.66
CA TRP A 29 -4.80 0.92 -15.34
C TRP A 29 -4.88 1.64 -16.69
N ALA A 30 -4.55 2.93 -16.75
CA ALA A 30 -4.55 3.70 -17.98
C ALA A 30 -3.61 3.10 -19.03
N TYR A 31 -2.40 2.69 -18.61
CA TYR A 31 -1.44 2.01 -19.47
C TYR A 31 -1.99 0.68 -19.98
N ALA A 32 -2.46 -0.20 -19.09
CA ALA A 32 -3.00 -1.51 -19.45
C ALA A 32 -4.23 -1.41 -20.38
N ARG A 33 -5.06 -0.37 -20.22
CA ARG A 33 -6.21 -0.11 -21.09
C ARG A 33 -5.78 0.21 -22.53
N CYS A 34 -4.67 0.91 -22.71
CA CYS A 34 -4.14 1.30 -24.01
C CYS A 34 -3.35 0.18 -24.72
N LEU A 35 -3.08 -0.95 -24.05
CA LEU A 35 -2.38 -2.08 -24.66
C LEU A 35 -3.30 -2.88 -25.61
N PRO A 36 -2.75 -3.41 -26.72
CA PRO A 36 -3.43 -4.41 -27.55
C PRO A 36 -3.87 -5.61 -26.71
N LYS A 37 -4.99 -6.26 -27.08
CA LYS A 37 -5.57 -7.37 -26.30
C LYS A 37 -4.56 -8.48 -25.97
N ALA A 38 -3.64 -8.78 -26.89
CA ALA A 38 -2.58 -9.78 -26.71
C ALA A 38 -1.54 -9.39 -25.63
N ASN A 39 -1.36 -8.09 -25.37
CA ASN A 39 -0.36 -7.55 -24.45
C ASN A 39 -0.97 -7.11 -23.12
N LYS A 40 -2.29 -7.23 -22.96
CA LYS A 40 -2.94 -6.89 -21.68
C LYS A 40 -2.42 -7.85 -20.61
N PRO A 41 -2.04 -7.34 -19.42
CA PRO A 41 -1.48 -8.18 -18.38
C PRO A 41 -2.51 -9.20 -17.93
N SER A 42 -2.07 -10.44 -17.78
CA SER A 42 -2.89 -11.47 -17.13
C SER A 42 -3.10 -11.11 -15.66
N MET A 43 -4.12 -11.69 -15.05
CA MET A 43 -4.38 -11.45 -13.64
C MET A 43 -3.18 -11.83 -12.74
N ALA A 44 -2.52 -12.95 -13.03
CA ALA A 44 -1.35 -13.41 -12.27
C ALA A 44 -0.23 -12.36 -12.32
N VAL A 45 0.04 -11.79 -13.50
CA VAL A 45 1.04 -10.73 -13.67
C VAL A 45 0.67 -9.50 -12.83
N VAL A 46 -0.60 -9.11 -12.77
CA VAL A 46 -1.03 -7.98 -11.92
C VAL A 46 -0.83 -8.31 -10.43
N GLN A 47 -1.19 -9.51 -9.98
CA GLN A 47 -1.02 -9.94 -8.59
C GLN A 47 0.46 -9.94 -8.17
N ASP A 48 1.33 -10.50 -8.99
CA ASP A 48 2.77 -10.57 -8.70
C ASP A 48 3.45 -9.21 -8.78
N THR A 49 2.98 -8.35 -9.70
CA THR A 49 3.40 -6.94 -9.75
C THR A 49 3.03 -6.21 -8.46
N LEU A 50 1.83 -6.46 -7.90
CA LEU A 50 1.42 -5.83 -6.64
C LEU A 50 2.25 -6.32 -5.44
N LYS A 51 2.54 -7.62 -5.35
CA LYS A 51 3.44 -8.15 -4.32
C LYS A 51 4.83 -7.52 -4.42
N SER A 52 5.39 -7.46 -5.63
CA SER A 52 6.70 -6.86 -5.90
C SER A 52 6.72 -5.36 -5.61
N LEU A 53 5.63 -4.65 -5.91
CA LEU A 53 5.48 -3.23 -5.63
C LEU A 53 5.54 -2.94 -4.13
N VAL A 54 4.93 -3.80 -3.30
CA VAL A 54 5.02 -3.68 -1.83
C VAL A 54 6.47 -3.78 -1.36
N ASP A 55 7.21 -4.77 -1.87
CA ASP A 55 8.61 -4.98 -1.49
C ASP A 55 9.50 -3.80 -1.89
N VAL A 56 9.41 -3.39 -3.16
CA VAL A 56 10.20 -2.28 -3.69
C VAL A 56 9.83 -0.98 -2.99
N ALA A 57 8.54 -0.70 -2.78
CA ALA A 57 8.13 0.52 -2.11
C ALA A 57 8.60 0.58 -0.65
N TYR A 58 8.51 -0.53 0.09
CA TYR A 58 9.03 -0.61 1.45
C TYR A 58 10.53 -0.31 1.50
N LEU A 59 11.31 -0.91 0.60
CA LEU A 59 12.75 -0.64 0.48
C LEU A 59 13.02 0.82 0.11
N LEU A 60 12.30 1.39 -0.86
CA LEU A 60 12.47 2.78 -1.27
C LEU A 60 12.15 3.78 -0.14
N LEU A 61 11.15 3.46 0.69
CA LEU A 61 10.72 4.31 1.81
C LEU A 61 11.68 4.23 3.00
N THR A 62 12.32 3.07 3.24
CA THR A 62 13.05 2.82 4.50
C THR A 62 14.57 2.61 4.32
N SER A 63 15.05 2.42 3.10
CA SER A 63 16.44 2.02 2.82
C SER A 63 17.50 3.02 3.32
N ARG A 64 18.68 2.47 3.60
CA ARG A 64 19.88 3.25 3.94
C ARG A 64 20.28 4.22 2.82
N SER A 65 20.13 3.82 1.55
CA SER A 65 20.43 4.69 0.41
C SER A 65 19.57 5.96 0.41
N ARG A 66 18.30 5.86 0.83
CA ARG A 66 17.41 7.02 1.01
C ARG A 66 17.93 7.95 2.10
N LYS A 67 18.34 7.40 3.24
CA LYS A 67 18.91 8.15 4.38
C LYS A 67 20.24 8.81 4.05
N MET A 68 21.08 8.16 3.24
CA MET A 68 22.34 8.77 2.77
C MET A 68 22.09 9.94 1.82
N ARG A 69 21.09 9.83 0.94
CA ARG A 69 20.71 10.92 0.03
C ARG A 69 20.07 12.10 0.74
N TYR A 70 19.37 11.85 1.85
CA TYR A 70 18.66 12.87 2.64
C TYR A 70 19.05 12.72 4.12
N PRO A 71 20.16 13.35 4.56
CA PRO A 71 20.59 13.31 5.95
C PRO A 71 19.47 13.77 6.89
N GLY A 72 19.24 13.03 7.97
CA GLY A 72 18.13 13.29 8.92
C GLY A 72 16.79 12.66 8.53
N TYR A 73 16.67 12.03 7.35
CA TYR A 73 15.43 11.39 6.93
C TYR A 73 15.02 10.22 7.85
N VAL A 74 13.79 10.30 8.36
CA VAL A 74 13.16 9.24 9.14
C VAL A 74 11.85 8.85 8.46
N CYS A 75 11.61 7.56 8.27
CA CYS A 75 10.33 7.08 7.79
C CYS A 75 9.96 5.83 8.58
N VAL A 76 9.14 6.02 9.60
CA VAL A 76 8.68 4.93 10.47
C VAL A 76 7.42 4.34 9.84
N VAL A 77 7.61 3.51 8.81
CA VAL A 77 6.54 2.74 8.18
C VAL A 77 6.94 1.27 8.08
N GLY A 78 6.05 0.39 8.53
CA GLY A 78 6.25 -1.06 8.46
C GLY A 78 5.82 -1.63 7.11
N LYS A 79 6.43 -2.76 6.70
CA LYS A 79 6.08 -3.45 5.44
C LYS A 79 4.60 -3.80 5.34
N ARG A 80 3.97 -4.21 6.45
CA ARG A 80 2.52 -4.49 6.52
C ARG A 80 1.67 -3.25 6.25
N GLN A 81 2.08 -2.08 6.74
CA GLN A 81 1.37 -0.82 6.49
C GLN A 81 1.49 -0.42 5.03
N VAL A 82 2.68 -0.57 4.44
CA VAL A 82 2.90 -0.36 3.01
C VAL A 82 2.03 -1.32 2.19
N ALA A 83 1.99 -2.61 2.55
CA ALA A 83 1.14 -3.60 1.90
C ALA A 83 -0.34 -3.18 1.95
N TRP A 84 -0.84 -2.84 3.13
CA TRP A 84 -2.23 -2.43 3.31
C TRP A 84 -2.56 -1.16 2.50
N LEU A 85 -1.66 -0.17 2.46
CA LEU A 85 -1.83 1.06 1.68
C LEU A 85 -1.83 0.81 0.17
N VAL A 86 -0.91 -0.03 -0.34
CA VAL A 86 -0.89 -0.45 -1.75
C VAL A 86 -2.19 -1.15 -2.10
N MET A 87 -2.54 -2.21 -1.37
CA MET A 87 -3.73 -3.01 -1.65
C MET A 87 -5.00 -2.16 -1.59
N SER A 88 -5.12 -1.27 -0.60
CA SER A 88 -6.26 -0.35 -0.49
C SER A 88 -6.36 0.62 -1.67
N ALA A 89 -5.24 1.18 -2.13
CA ALA A 89 -5.23 2.11 -3.25
C ALA A 89 -5.61 1.41 -4.57
N PHE A 90 -5.07 0.22 -4.81
CA PHE A 90 -5.40 -0.55 -6.00
C PHE A 90 -6.84 -1.07 -5.99
N ARG A 91 -7.37 -1.49 -4.82
CA ARG A 91 -8.80 -1.81 -4.68
C ARG A 91 -9.69 -0.62 -5.05
N GLU A 92 -9.33 0.58 -4.61
CA GLU A 92 -10.11 1.80 -4.88
C GLU A 92 -10.18 2.11 -6.38
N VAL A 93 -9.06 2.03 -7.09
CA VAL A 93 -9.01 2.33 -8.53
C VAL A 93 -9.60 1.20 -9.36
N LEU A 94 -9.17 -0.05 -9.15
CA LEU A 94 -9.61 -1.20 -9.95
C LEU A 94 -11.03 -1.63 -9.61
N GLY A 95 -11.50 -1.38 -8.39
CA GLY A 95 -12.87 -1.66 -7.97
C GLY A 95 -13.92 -0.87 -8.76
N ARG A 96 -13.57 0.31 -9.29
CA ARG A 96 -14.41 1.10 -10.18
C ARG A 96 -14.36 0.61 -11.64
N LYS A 97 -13.49 -0.36 -11.95
CA LYS A 97 -13.16 -0.85 -13.30
C LYS A 97 -13.33 -2.37 -13.39
N GLN A 98 -14.42 -2.89 -12.82
CA GLN A 98 -14.59 -4.35 -12.62
C GLN A 98 -14.55 -5.18 -13.91
N ALA A 99 -14.95 -4.63 -15.05
CA ALA A 99 -14.86 -5.29 -16.35
C ALA A 99 -13.39 -5.59 -16.69
N GLY A 100 -12.95 -6.82 -16.42
CA GLY A 100 -11.58 -7.31 -16.64
C GLY A 100 -10.68 -7.37 -15.40
N TYR A 101 -11.10 -6.80 -14.25
CA TYR A 101 -10.31 -6.81 -13.01
C TYR A 101 -11.02 -7.44 -11.81
N GLY A 102 -12.27 -7.91 -11.95
CA GLY A 102 -13.07 -8.43 -10.84
C GLY A 102 -12.32 -9.40 -9.93
N ALA A 103 -11.70 -10.43 -10.50
CA ALA A 103 -11.01 -11.43 -9.71
C ALA A 103 -9.66 -10.94 -9.12
N VAL A 104 -9.03 -9.90 -9.70
CA VAL A 104 -7.91 -9.20 -9.03
C VAL A 104 -8.43 -8.42 -7.82
N VAL A 105 -9.58 -7.75 -7.95
CA VAL A 105 -10.21 -7.00 -6.86
C VAL A 105 -10.61 -7.93 -5.71
N ASP A 106 -11.13 -9.12 -6.00
CA ASP A 106 -11.50 -10.10 -4.99
C ASP A 106 -10.27 -10.72 -4.29
N TRP A 107 -9.20 -10.96 -5.03
CA TRP A 107 -7.91 -11.32 -4.43
C TRP A 107 -7.39 -10.20 -3.51
N ILE A 108 -7.42 -8.94 -3.94
CA ILE A 108 -7.00 -7.80 -3.10
C ILE A 108 -7.83 -7.72 -1.82
N ARG A 109 -9.15 -7.91 -1.90
CA ARG A 109 -10.04 -7.95 -0.73
C ARG A 109 -9.64 -9.04 0.24
N SER A 110 -9.36 -10.24 -0.27
CA SER A 110 -8.89 -11.37 0.54
C SER A 110 -7.56 -11.05 1.23
N GLU A 111 -6.64 -10.40 0.52
CA GLU A 111 -5.34 -10.02 1.08
C GLU A 111 -5.43 -8.91 2.11
N LEU A 112 -6.34 -7.95 1.94
CA LEU A 112 -6.64 -6.96 2.97
C LEU A 112 -7.19 -7.63 4.24
N LEU A 113 -8.06 -8.63 4.12
CA LEU A 113 -8.56 -9.39 5.27
C LEU A 113 -7.44 -10.15 5.99
N LYS A 114 -6.55 -10.82 5.26
CA LYS A 114 -5.38 -11.49 5.87
C LYS A 114 -4.48 -10.49 6.59
N LEU A 115 -4.19 -9.35 5.95
CA LEU A 115 -3.42 -8.27 6.56
C LEU A 115 -4.11 -7.65 7.78
N GLU A 116 -5.40 -7.84 7.99
CA GLU A 116 -6.12 -7.44 9.21
C GLU A 116 -6.07 -8.57 10.26
N MET A 117 -6.29 -9.82 9.84
CA MET A 117 -6.31 -11.02 10.69
C MET A 117 -4.94 -11.44 11.23
N GLU A 118 -3.86 -11.21 10.50
CA GLU A 118 -2.47 -11.38 10.97
C GLU A 118 -2.11 -10.39 12.11
N GLY A 119 -3.06 -9.56 12.56
CA GLY A 119 -2.98 -8.82 13.83
C GLY A 119 -3.57 -9.55 15.03
N VAL A 120 -4.21 -10.70 14.82
CA VAL A 120 -5.07 -11.41 15.81
C VAL A 120 -4.59 -12.84 16.09
N HIS A 121 -3.62 -13.38 15.33
CA HIS A 121 -3.03 -14.69 15.59
C HIS A 121 -1.54 -14.72 15.25
N LEU A 122 -0.68 -15.00 16.23
CA LEU A 122 0.72 -15.35 16.01
C LEU A 122 1.05 -16.59 16.83
N ASP A 123 1.19 -17.72 16.13
CA ASP A 123 2.21 -18.74 16.33
C ASP A 123 2.35 -19.43 14.96
N GLY A 124 3.52 -19.56 14.33
CA GLY A 124 4.85 -19.23 14.77
C GLY A 124 5.86 -19.33 13.62
N LYS A 125 7.13 -19.20 14.05
CA LYS A 125 8.37 -19.38 13.30
C LYS A 125 8.83 -18.19 12.44
N SER A 126 9.67 -17.34 13.02
CA SER A 126 11.12 -17.42 12.73
C SER A 126 11.90 -16.48 13.65
N ASP A 127 13.12 -16.91 13.94
CA ASP A 127 14.15 -16.30 14.77
C ASP A 127 14.40 -14.81 14.56
N GLY A 128 14.76 -14.13 15.65
CA GLY A 128 15.34 -12.79 15.63
C GLY A 128 14.65 -11.83 16.59
N LYS A 129 15.33 -11.51 17.70
CA LYS A 129 14.94 -10.57 18.77
C LYS A 129 14.11 -9.37 18.27
N LYS A 130 12.78 -9.43 18.43
CA LYS A 130 11.92 -8.23 18.41
C LYS A 130 11.89 -7.61 19.80
N THR A 131 12.47 -6.42 19.92
CA THR A 131 12.47 -5.57 21.10
C THR A 131 11.02 -5.28 21.54
N LYS A 132 10.80 -5.35 22.85
CA LYS A 132 9.52 -5.45 23.56
C LYS A 132 8.52 -4.27 23.35
N MET A 133 8.84 -3.27 22.54
CA MET A 133 8.02 -2.07 22.33
C MET A 133 7.00 -2.19 21.17
N GLU A 134 7.21 -3.12 20.24
CA GLU A 134 6.36 -3.29 19.03
C GLU A 134 5.02 -4.01 19.30
N ARG A 135 4.80 -4.52 20.52
CA ARG A 135 3.75 -5.50 20.84
C ARG A 135 2.39 -4.91 21.23
N ARG A 136 2.24 -3.59 21.30
CA ARG A 136 0.99 -2.92 21.77
C ARG A 136 0.29 -2.05 20.72
N SER A 137 0.86 -1.86 19.53
CA SER A 137 0.41 -0.82 18.57
C SER A 137 -0.50 -1.33 17.43
N GLY A 138 -0.46 -2.64 17.12
CA GLY A 138 -1.01 -3.16 15.85
C GLY A 138 -2.52 -2.95 15.61
N GLY A 139 -3.35 -2.97 16.66
CA GLY A 139 -4.80 -2.77 16.53
C GLY A 139 -5.21 -1.32 16.30
N ASN A 140 -4.50 -0.36 16.90
CA ASN A 140 -4.80 1.07 16.78
C ASN A 140 -4.25 1.64 15.46
N GLU A 141 -3.14 1.09 14.96
CA GLU A 141 -2.49 1.53 13.71
C GLU A 141 -3.34 1.28 12.45
N LEU A 142 -4.02 0.13 12.35
CA LEU A 142 -4.92 -0.14 11.22
C LEU A 142 -6.16 0.75 11.23
N ALA A 143 -6.64 1.16 12.41
CA ALA A 143 -7.74 2.12 12.52
C ALA A 143 -7.31 3.51 11.99
N VAL A 144 -6.08 3.93 12.27
CA VAL A 144 -5.50 5.17 11.71
C VAL A 144 -5.39 5.07 10.19
N LEU A 145 -4.89 3.96 9.65
CA LEU A 145 -4.79 3.73 8.21
C LEU A 145 -6.17 3.76 7.52
N ARG A 146 -7.17 3.10 8.11
CA ARG A 146 -8.56 3.15 7.64
C ARG A 146 -9.10 4.57 7.61
N ARG A 147 -8.89 5.35 8.66
CA ARG A 147 -9.31 6.75 8.72
C ARG A 147 -8.66 7.56 7.60
N VAL A 148 -7.35 7.42 7.42
CA VAL A 148 -6.59 8.10 6.35
C VAL A 148 -7.15 7.77 4.96
N VAL A 149 -7.41 6.50 4.67
CA VAL A 149 -7.98 6.07 3.38
C VAL A 149 -9.40 6.58 3.19
N ASN A 150 -10.25 6.49 4.21
CA ASN A 150 -11.63 6.96 4.15
C ASN A 150 -11.74 8.49 3.98
N GLU A 151 -10.78 9.24 4.51
CA GLU A 151 -10.68 10.69 4.31
C GLU A 151 -10.14 11.04 2.92
N ALA A 152 -9.14 10.29 2.42
CA ALA A 152 -8.55 10.51 1.10
C ALA A 152 -9.51 10.14 -0.05
N GLY A 153 -10.26 9.03 0.10
CA GLY A 153 -11.24 8.57 -0.91
C GLY A 153 -12.44 9.49 -1.10
N ARG A 154 -12.77 10.32 -0.09
CA ARG A 154 -13.85 11.32 -0.17
C ARG A 154 -13.42 12.63 -0.86
N GLY A 155 -12.12 12.87 -1.03
CA GLY A 155 -11.60 14.20 -1.35
C GLY A 155 -11.34 14.53 -2.83
N LYS A 156 -10.94 13.58 -3.68
CA LYS A 156 -10.54 13.86 -5.07
C LYS A 156 -10.81 12.64 -5.96
N TYR A 157 -10.93 12.85 -7.28
CA TYR A 157 -11.27 11.88 -8.32
C TYR A 157 -12.78 11.69 -8.59
N ARG A 158 -13.53 12.80 -8.61
CA ARG A 158 -14.63 13.05 -9.57
C ARG A 158 -14.00 13.74 -10.79
N GLY A 159 -13.74 13.02 -11.87
CA GLY A 159 -13.24 13.64 -13.11
C GLY A 159 -12.43 12.67 -13.97
N GLY A 160 -13.00 12.31 -15.11
CA GLY A 160 -12.41 11.39 -16.08
C GLY A 160 -13.44 10.39 -16.59
N THR A 161 -14.48 10.93 -17.24
CA THR A 161 -15.35 10.21 -18.18
C THR A 161 -14.54 9.68 -19.36
#